data_AF-A0A957G4J7-F1
#
_entry.id   AF-A0A957G4J7-F1
#
_cell.length_a   1.000
_cell.length_b   1.000
_cell.length_c   1.000
_cell.angle_alpha   90.00
_cell.angle_beta   90.00
_cell.angle_gamma   90.00
#
_symmetry.space_group_name_H-M   'P 1'
#
loop_
_entity.id
_entity.type
_entity.pdbx_description
1 polymer ?
#
loop_
_entity_poly.entity_id
_entity_poly.type
_entity_poly.pdbx_seq_one_letter_code
_entity_poly.pdbx_strand_id
1 'polypeptide(L)'
;MRATLRRNRDISLILLLFVLVAFAYSAINPLHEATDELRHYRFVRYIVQNGSLPVQGLEPCRSQSHHPPLIYLLGAAATFWIDTGRDVCYTPEANPFWAYRYADVGTDNKNQYLHGPDEAFPWSGEALAVHLVRGLNILVGAGVVWLTWATGRVIWP
;
A
#
# COMPACT_ATOMS: atom_id res chain seq x y z
N MET A 1 23.54 21.66 -23.23
CA MET A 1 22.12 22.04 -23.07
C MET A 1 21.15 20.97 -23.62
N ARG A 2 21.24 20.55 -24.89
CA ARG A 2 20.36 19.48 -25.45
C ARG A 2 20.51 18.10 -24.77
N ALA A 3 21.73 17.70 -24.40
CA ALA A 3 21.97 16.41 -23.71
C ALA A 3 21.37 16.38 -22.29
N THR A 4 21.47 17.48 -21.54
CA THR A 4 20.87 17.63 -20.21
C THR A 4 19.34 17.61 -20.27
N LEU A 5 18.75 18.28 -21.27
CA LEU A 5 17.31 18.27 -21.51
C LEU A 5 16.79 16.89 -21.93
N ARG A 6 17.54 16.14 -22.75
CA ARG A 6 17.18 14.77 -23.15
C ARG A 6 17.26 13.81 -21.96
N ARG A 7 18.32 13.91 -21.15
CA ARG A 7 18.55 13.02 -20.00
C ARG A 7 17.57 13.24 -18.84
N ASN A 8 17.07 14.47 -18.65
CA ASN A 8 16.00 14.74 -17.70
C ASN A 8 14.65 14.17 -18.19
N ARG A 9 14.43 14.08 -19.51
CA ARG A 9 13.24 13.43 -20.07
C ARG A 9 13.24 11.93 -19.83
N ASP A 10 14.42 11.29 -19.89
CA ASP A 10 14.55 9.84 -19.70
C ASP A 10 14.11 9.42 -18.28
N ILE A 11 14.57 10.13 -17.23
CA ILE A 11 14.12 9.84 -15.85
C ILE A 11 12.66 10.20 -15.61
N SER A 12 12.17 11.32 -16.18
CA SER A 12 10.75 11.67 -16.07
C SER A 12 9.85 10.60 -16.70
N LEU A 13 10.25 10.00 -17.82
CA LEU A 13 9.51 8.92 -18.46
C LEU A 13 9.51 7.66 -17.58
N ILE A 14 10.65 7.30 -16.99
CA ILE A 14 10.75 6.16 -16.07
C ILE A 14 9.86 6.37 -14.84
N LEU A 15 9.88 7.56 -14.23
CA LEU A 15 9.04 7.88 -13.07
C LEU A 15 7.55 7.85 -13.44
N LEU A 16 7.18 8.41 -14.59
CA LEU A 16 5.80 8.36 -15.07
C LEU A 16 5.34 6.90 -15.27
N LEU A 17 6.14 6.08 -15.94
CA LEU A 17 5.83 4.67 -16.16
C LEU A 17 5.74 3.91 -14.83
N PHE A 18 6.68 4.15 -13.90
CA PHE A 18 6.66 3.56 -12.57
C PHE A 18 5.36 3.90 -11.83
N VAL A 19 4.98 5.19 -11.76
CA VAL A 19 3.77 5.62 -11.07
C VAL A 19 2.52 5.03 -11.73
N LEU A 20 2.44 5.03 -13.07
CA LEU A 20 1.30 4.46 -13.80
C LEU A 20 1.13 2.96 -13.54
N VAL A 21 2.22 2.18 -13.63
CA VAL A 21 2.18 0.74 -13.40
C VAL A 21 1.87 0.43 -11.93
N ALA A 22 2.52 1.13 -11.00
CA ALA A 22 2.30 0.94 -9.57
C ALA A 22 0.87 1.32 -9.16
N PHE A 23 0.32 2.40 -9.72
CA PHE A 23 -1.07 2.79 -9.50
C PHE A 23 -2.04 1.78 -10.10
N ALA A 24 -1.80 1.29 -11.33
CA ALA A 24 -2.62 0.26 -11.95
C ALA A 24 -2.63 -1.02 -11.10
N TYR A 25 -1.46 -1.47 -10.64
CA TYR A 25 -1.34 -2.60 -9.72
C TYR A 25 -2.10 -2.33 -8.42
N SER A 26 -1.93 -1.14 -7.84
CA SER A 26 -2.66 -0.72 -6.65
C SER A 26 -4.17 -0.65 -6.85
N ALA A 27 -4.68 -0.40 -8.05
CA ALA A 27 -6.12 -0.29 -8.33
C ALA A 27 -6.75 -1.66 -8.64
N ILE A 28 -5.98 -2.56 -9.26
CA ILE A 28 -6.45 -3.89 -9.68
C ILE A 28 -6.34 -4.92 -8.56
N ASN A 29 -5.28 -4.86 -7.75
CA ASN A 29 -5.08 -5.80 -6.65
C ASN A 29 -6.18 -5.59 -5.60
N PRO A 30 -7.01 -6.60 -5.29
CA PRO A 30 -8.06 -6.47 -4.28
C PRO A 30 -7.48 -6.06 -2.92
N LEU A 31 -8.32 -5.49 -2.05
CA LEU A 31 -7.85 -5.05 -0.75
C LEU A 31 -7.38 -6.24 0.08
N HIS A 32 -6.30 -6.06 0.83
CA HIS A 32 -5.81 -7.01 1.84
C HIS A 32 -5.23 -8.34 1.32
N GLU A 33 -5.24 -8.59 0.00
CA GLU A 33 -4.68 -9.79 -0.63
C GLU A 33 -3.14 -9.82 -0.65
N ALA A 34 -2.50 -8.65 -0.64
CA ALA A 34 -1.04 -8.59 -0.52
C ALA A 34 -0.61 -9.11 0.86
N THR A 35 0.43 -9.96 0.90
CA THR A 35 0.79 -10.89 2.00
C THR A 35 0.79 -10.31 3.42
N ASP A 36 1.00 -9.01 3.59
CA ASP A 36 1.01 -8.33 4.89
C ASP A 36 0.15 -7.05 4.95
N GLU A 37 -0.55 -6.68 3.87
CA GLU A 37 -1.25 -5.40 3.77
C GLU A 37 -2.26 -5.20 4.90
N LEU A 38 -3.08 -6.21 5.19
CA LEU A 38 -4.06 -6.14 6.26
C LEU A 38 -3.40 -5.79 7.60
N ARG A 39 -2.25 -6.39 7.91
CA ARG A 39 -1.57 -6.18 9.20
C ARG A 39 -0.95 -4.79 9.26
N HIS A 40 -0.35 -4.32 8.17
CA HIS A 40 0.16 -2.95 8.08
C HIS A 40 -0.96 -1.90 8.17
N TYR A 41 -2.09 -2.15 7.52
CA TYR A 41 -3.24 -1.27 7.58
C TYR A 41 -3.90 -1.25 8.96
N ARG A 42 -3.88 -2.37 9.70
CA ARG A 42 -4.29 -2.39 11.12
C ARG A 42 -3.43 -1.47 11.99
N PHE A 43 -2.14 -1.34 11.72
CA PHE A 43 -1.28 -0.37 12.42
C PHE A 43 -1.80 1.06 12.17
N VAL A 44 -2.05 1.42 10.91
CA VAL A 44 -2.58 2.74 10.54
C VAL A 44 -3.92 3.00 11.23
N ARG A 45 -4.86 2.05 11.16
CA ARG A 45 -6.16 2.13 11.86
C ARG A 45 -6.01 2.27 13.37
N TYR A 46 -5.08 1.54 13.98
CA TYR A 46 -4.82 1.62 15.42
C TYR A 46 -4.41 3.05 15.81
N ILE A 47 -3.53 3.68 15.05
CA ILE A 47 -3.12 5.07 15.30
C ILE A 47 -4.32 6.01 15.16
N VAL A 48 -5.09 5.87 14.07
CA VAL A 48 -6.25 6.74 13.82
C VAL A 48 -7.31 6.62 14.94
N GLN A 49 -7.59 5.41 15.40
CA GLN A 49 -8.65 5.16 16.39
C GLN A 49 -8.21 5.40 17.84
N ASN A 50 -6.96 5.07 18.19
CA ASN A 50 -6.47 5.15 19.58
C ASN A 50 -5.56 6.36 19.86
N GLY A 51 -5.13 7.09 18.84
CA GLY A 51 -4.22 8.23 18.98
C GLY A 51 -2.85 7.86 19.58
N SER A 52 -2.46 6.58 19.54
CA SER A 52 -1.25 6.04 20.15
C SER A 52 -0.60 4.98 19.26
N LEU A 53 0.67 4.68 19.52
CA LEU A 53 1.38 3.62 18.81
C LEU A 53 0.99 2.26 19.40
N PRO A 54 0.71 1.24 18.56
CA PRO A 54 0.50 -0.12 19.04
C PRO A 54 1.80 -0.67 19.63
N VAL A 55 1.68 -1.37 20.76
CA VAL A 55 2.82 -1.99 21.45
C VAL A 55 2.79 -3.49 21.19
N GLN A 56 3.89 -4.02 20.63
CA GLN A 56 4.03 -5.44 20.31
C GLN A 56 3.67 -6.32 21.51
N GLY A 57 2.76 -7.28 21.30
CA GLY A 57 2.29 -8.21 22.32
C GLY A 57 1.14 -7.69 23.19
N LEU A 58 0.82 -6.39 23.12
CA LEU A 58 -0.35 -5.78 23.77
C LEU A 58 -1.46 -5.42 22.76
N GLU A 59 -1.20 -5.54 21.46
CA GLU A 59 -2.22 -5.30 20.45
C GLU A 59 -3.37 -6.32 20.50
N PRO A 60 -4.63 -5.88 20.30
CA PRO A 60 -5.79 -6.77 20.27
C PRO A 60 -5.77 -7.76 19.09
N CYS A 61 -5.01 -7.45 18.05
CA CYS A 61 -4.81 -8.28 16.87
C CYS A 61 -3.50 -7.92 16.19
N ARG A 62 -2.93 -8.85 15.43
CA ARG A 62 -1.61 -8.65 14.78
C ARG A 62 -1.63 -7.45 13.81
N SER A 63 -0.82 -6.43 14.13
CA SER A 63 -0.67 -5.18 13.38
C SER A 63 0.77 -4.84 12.98
N GLN A 64 1.68 -5.83 12.89
CA GLN A 64 3.11 -5.60 12.60
C GLN A 64 3.77 -4.52 13.50
N SER A 65 3.36 -4.45 14.78
CA SER A 65 3.75 -3.42 15.75
C SER A 65 5.26 -3.34 16.05
N HIS A 66 6.03 -4.33 15.61
CA HIS A 66 7.48 -4.34 15.74
C HIS A 66 8.20 -3.44 14.71
N HIS A 67 7.51 -3.01 13.66
CA HIS A 67 8.10 -2.15 12.62
C HIS A 67 8.19 -0.68 13.08
N PRO A 68 9.18 0.08 12.59
CA PRO A 68 9.28 1.52 12.85
C PRO A 68 8.03 2.30 12.42
N PRO A 69 7.60 3.32 13.18
CA PRO A 69 6.26 3.89 13.06
C PRO A 69 6.07 4.88 11.89
N LEU A 70 7.15 5.38 11.27
CA LEU A 70 7.10 6.56 10.39
C LEU A 70 6.07 6.43 9.26
N ILE A 71 6.11 5.33 8.50
CA ILE A 71 5.19 5.17 7.36
C ILE A 71 3.74 5.01 7.81
N TYR A 72 3.50 4.40 8.97
CA TYR A 72 2.16 4.24 9.54
C TYR A 72 1.59 5.55 10.07
N LEU A 73 2.44 6.40 10.66
CA LEU A 73 2.07 7.76 11.07
C LEU A 73 1.68 8.62 9.86
N LEU A 74 2.43 8.53 8.76
CA LEU A 74 2.08 9.21 7.51
C LEU A 74 0.76 8.67 6.93
N GLY A 75 0.58 7.34 6.95
CA GLY A 75 -0.69 6.70 6.59
C GLY A 75 -1.85 7.23 7.42
N ALA A 76 -1.69 7.26 8.75
CA ALA A 76 -2.72 7.75 9.66
C ALA A 76 -3.03 9.24 9.42
N ALA A 77 -2.00 10.06 9.22
CA ALA A 77 -2.17 11.49 8.88
C ALA A 77 -2.86 11.71 7.52
N ALA A 78 -2.73 10.78 6.57
CA ALA A 78 -3.42 10.86 5.29
C ALA A 78 -4.88 10.39 5.35
N THR A 79 -5.24 9.53 6.32
CA THR A 79 -6.55 8.87 6.36
C THR A 79 -7.40 9.18 7.60
N PHE A 80 -6.91 9.97 8.58
CA PHE A 80 -7.62 10.21 9.86
C PHE A 80 -9.04 10.81 9.70
N TRP A 81 -9.31 11.48 8.59
CA TRP A 81 -10.57 12.14 8.29
C TRP A 81 -11.61 11.20 7.65
N ILE A 82 -11.23 9.95 7.35
CA ILE A 82 -12.11 8.96 6.72
C ILE A 82 -12.71 8.06 7.78
N ASP A 83 -14.03 8.11 7.93
CA ASP A 83 -14.76 7.09 8.68
C ASP A 83 -14.86 5.81 7.84
N THR A 84 -14.26 4.73 8.34
CA THR A 84 -14.28 3.43 7.68
C THR A 84 -15.39 2.52 8.19
N GLY A 85 -16.03 2.84 9.32
CA GLY A 85 -17.02 1.97 9.97
C GLY A 85 -16.46 0.60 10.42
N ARG A 86 -15.13 0.43 10.48
CA ARG A 86 -14.46 -0.82 10.85
C ARG A 86 -13.61 -0.63 12.11
N ASP A 87 -13.71 -1.57 13.04
CA ASP A 87 -12.79 -1.64 14.18
C ASP A 87 -11.36 -1.99 13.73
N VAL A 88 -10.36 -1.67 14.57
CA VAL A 88 -8.94 -2.02 14.30
C VAL A 88 -8.79 -3.48 13.87
N CYS A 89 -9.47 -4.41 14.55
CA CYS A 89 -9.31 -5.85 14.32
C CYS A 89 -10.24 -6.45 13.29
N TYR A 90 -10.92 -5.61 12.49
CA TYR A 90 -11.68 -6.07 11.35
C TYR A 90 -10.84 -7.00 10.47
N THR A 91 -11.46 -8.09 10.05
CA THR A 91 -10.92 -9.09 9.13
C THR A 91 -11.94 -9.22 8.01
N PRO A 92 -11.54 -9.10 6.73
CA PRO A 92 -12.42 -9.41 5.61
C PRO A 92 -12.90 -10.87 5.70
N GLU A 93 -14.05 -11.14 5.09
CA GLU A 93 -14.61 -12.49 5.06
C GLU A 93 -13.67 -13.40 4.27
N ALA A 94 -13.23 -14.50 4.87
CA ALA A 94 -12.33 -15.45 4.23
C ALA A 94 -13.05 -16.20 3.11
N ASN A 95 -12.38 -16.39 1.98
CA ASN A 95 -12.91 -17.14 0.85
C ASN A 95 -12.86 -18.65 1.14
N PRO A 96 -14.00 -19.37 1.23
CA PRO A 96 -14.02 -20.81 1.49
C PRO A 96 -13.36 -21.65 0.39
N PHE A 97 -13.21 -21.10 -0.81
CA PHE A 97 -12.59 -21.75 -1.97
C PHE A 97 -11.14 -21.34 -2.18
N TRP A 98 -10.54 -20.59 -1.24
CA TRP A 98 -9.14 -20.19 -1.31
C TRP A 98 -8.23 -21.42 -1.31
N ALA A 99 -7.39 -21.52 -2.35
CA ALA A 99 -6.34 -22.53 -2.43
C ALA A 99 -5.00 -21.94 -1.98
N TYR A 100 -4.36 -22.55 -0.97
CA TYR A 100 -3.07 -22.09 -0.41
C TYR A 100 -1.90 -22.13 -1.41
N ARG A 101 -2.06 -22.75 -2.58
CA ARG A 101 -1.00 -22.94 -3.57
C ARG A 101 -0.76 -21.69 -4.42
N TYR A 102 -0.46 -20.55 -3.81
CA TYR A 102 -0.32 -19.26 -4.50
C TYR A 102 0.73 -19.28 -5.63
N ALA A 103 1.78 -20.09 -5.49
CA ALA A 103 2.87 -20.20 -6.48
C ALA A 103 2.56 -21.15 -7.66
N ASP A 104 1.51 -21.97 -7.57
CA ASP A 104 1.16 -22.92 -8.63
C ASP A 104 0.39 -22.19 -9.74
N VAL A 105 0.82 -22.38 -10.98
CA VAL A 105 0.07 -21.92 -12.17
C VAL A 105 -1.20 -22.76 -12.29
N GLY A 106 -2.37 -22.11 -12.28
CA GLY A 106 -3.66 -22.80 -12.31
C GLY A 106 -4.83 -21.83 -12.43
N THR A 107 -6.04 -22.41 -12.51
CA THR A 107 -7.32 -21.69 -12.52
C THR A 107 -8.04 -21.81 -11.18
N ASP A 108 -7.33 -22.22 -10.13
CA ASP A 108 -7.84 -22.26 -8.77
C ASP A 108 -8.03 -20.84 -8.22
N ASN A 109 -8.95 -20.68 -7.27
CA ASN A 109 -9.22 -19.39 -6.68
C ASN A 109 -8.07 -19.00 -5.74
N LYS A 110 -7.34 -17.95 -6.13
CA LYS A 110 -6.17 -17.43 -5.39
C LYS A 110 -6.52 -16.39 -4.33
N ASN A 111 -7.73 -15.84 -4.36
CA ASN A 111 -8.14 -14.80 -3.41
C ASN A 111 -8.32 -15.43 -2.03
N GLN A 112 -7.69 -14.84 -1.03
CA GLN A 112 -7.82 -15.18 0.39
C GLN A 112 -9.17 -14.73 0.96
N TYR A 113 -9.71 -13.63 0.45
CA TYR A 113 -10.93 -12.99 0.95
C TYR A 113 -12.01 -12.87 -0.11
N LEU A 114 -13.25 -12.66 0.35
CA LEU A 114 -14.37 -12.28 -0.50
C LEU A 114 -14.37 -10.77 -0.68
N HIS A 115 -14.46 -10.33 -1.94
CA HIS A 115 -14.45 -8.91 -2.31
C HIS A 115 -15.83 -8.50 -2.82
N GLY A 116 -16.33 -7.39 -2.29
CA GLY A 116 -17.65 -6.87 -2.61
C GLY A 116 -17.63 -5.59 -3.45
N PRO A 117 -18.81 -5.05 -3.79
CA PRO A 117 -18.95 -3.77 -4.50
C PRO A 117 -18.41 -2.56 -3.72
N ASP A 118 -18.21 -2.70 -2.40
CA ASP A 118 -17.64 -1.68 -1.51
C ASP A 118 -16.16 -1.36 -1.81
N GLU A 119 -15.46 -2.26 -2.50
CA GLU A 119 -14.09 -2.03 -2.98
C GLU A 119 -14.04 -1.38 -4.38
N ALA A 120 -15.17 -1.24 -5.06
CA ALA A 120 -15.23 -0.73 -6.43
C ALA A 120 -14.99 0.80 -6.52
N PHE A 121 -14.48 1.24 -7.68
CA PHE A 121 -14.38 2.66 -7.98
C PHE A 121 -15.78 3.26 -8.29
N PRO A 122 -16.13 4.47 -7.79
CA PRO A 122 -15.31 5.40 -7.01
C PRO A 122 -15.14 4.97 -5.55
N TRP A 123 -13.88 4.87 -5.11
CA TRP A 123 -13.54 4.36 -3.78
C TRP A 123 -14.11 5.24 -2.67
N SER A 124 -14.62 4.59 -1.62
CA SER A 124 -15.14 5.25 -0.41
C SER A 124 -14.78 4.44 0.84
N GLY A 125 -14.94 5.03 2.03
CA GLY A 125 -14.68 4.35 3.30
C GLY A 125 -13.30 3.69 3.38
N GLU A 126 -13.26 2.41 3.76
CA GLU A 126 -12.02 1.64 3.86
C GLU A 126 -11.25 1.55 2.54
N ALA A 127 -11.94 1.37 1.41
CA ALA A 127 -11.30 1.30 0.10
C ALA A 127 -10.49 2.57 -0.19
N LEU A 128 -11.10 3.74 0.02
CA LEU A 128 -10.41 5.01 -0.17
C LEU A 128 -9.19 5.15 0.73
N ALA A 129 -9.34 4.81 2.02
CA ALA A 129 -8.24 4.89 2.98
C ALA A 129 -7.06 3.98 2.60
N VAL A 130 -7.33 2.73 2.19
CA VAL A 130 -6.28 1.80 1.73
C VAL A 130 -5.61 2.32 0.46
N HIS A 131 -6.36 2.81 -0.53
CA HIS A 131 -5.78 3.37 -1.75
C HIS A 131 -4.92 4.62 -1.50
N LEU A 132 -5.27 5.47 -0.53
CA LEU A 132 -4.43 6.58 -0.11
C LEU A 132 -3.10 6.11 0.52
N VAL A 133 -3.15 5.09 1.39
CA VAL A 133 -1.93 4.50 1.97
C VAL A 133 -1.07 3.82 0.90
N ARG A 134 -1.68 3.10 -0.05
CA ARG A 134 -0.98 2.56 -1.23
C ARG A 134 -0.34 3.70 -2.04
N GLY A 135 -1.05 4.81 -2.25
CA GLY A 135 -0.55 6.01 -2.91
C GLY A 135 0.70 6.59 -2.25
N LEU A 136 0.72 6.67 -0.90
CA LEU A 136 1.93 7.07 -0.16
C LEU A 136 3.11 6.15 -0.44
N ASN A 137 2.91 4.83 -0.44
CA ASN A 137 3.97 3.87 -0.77
C ASN A 137 4.47 4.04 -2.21
N ILE A 138 3.59 4.34 -3.16
CA ILE A 138 3.97 4.64 -4.55
C ILE A 138 4.84 5.90 -4.60
N LEU A 139 4.50 6.96 -3.87
CA LEU A 139 5.30 8.19 -3.83
C LEU A 139 6.68 7.95 -3.22
N VAL A 140 6.77 7.18 -2.13
CA VAL A 140 8.06 6.78 -1.55
C VAL A 140 8.88 5.97 -2.56
N GLY A 141 8.26 5.00 -3.24
CA GLY A 141 8.90 4.21 -4.29
C GLY A 141 9.42 5.07 -5.45
N ALA A 142 8.63 6.05 -5.91
CA ALA A 142 9.05 6.99 -6.95
C ALA A 142 10.23 7.84 -6.48
N GLY A 143 10.23 8.26 -5.21
CA GLY A 143 11.36 8.93 -4.57
C GLY A 143 12.63 8.08 -4.57
N VAL A 144 12.52 6.78 -4.27
CA VAL A 144 13.66 5.84 -4.31
C VAL A 144 14.21 5.70 -5.74
N VAL A 145 13.34 5.59 -6.75
CA VAL A 145 13.75 5.54 -8.17
C VAL A 145 14.52 6.81 -8.55
N TRP A 146 13.99 7.98 -8.17
CA TRP A 146 14.64 9.26 -8.43
C TRP A 146 15.99 9.40 -7.71
N LEU A 147 16.06 9.05 -6.42
CA LEU A 147 17.28 9.09 -5.63
C LEU A 147 18.34 8.13 -6.17
N THR A 148 17.94 6.96 -6.67
CA THR A 148 18.85 6.01 -7.31
C THR A 148 19.47 6.61 -8.56
N TRP A 149 18.64 7.23 -9.42
CA TRP A 149 19.13 7.95 -10.59
C TRP A 149 20.07 9.10 -10.21
N ALA A 150 19.69 9.90 -9.21
CA ALA A 150 20.50 11.03 -8.74
C ALA A 150 21.84 10.57 -8.17
N THR A 151 21.85 9.45 -7.45
CA THR A 151 23.08 8.83 -6.93
C THR A 151 23.99 8.38 -8.07
N GLY A 152 23.43 7.71 -9.09
CA GLY A 152 24.18 7.31 -10.29
C GLY A 152 24.82 8.52 -11.00
N ARG A 153 24.14 9.66 -11.03
CA ARG A 153 24.65 10.93 -11.58
C ARG A 153 25.82 11.53 -10.79
N VAL A 154 25.89 11.28 -9.49
CA VAL A 154 26.99 11.74 -8.62
C VAL A 154 28.19 10.81 -8.74
N ILE A 155 27.96 9.49 -8.77
CA ILE A 155 29.04 8.48 -8.81
C ILE A 155 29.67 8.38 -10.20
N TRP A 156 28.88 8.45 -11.28
CA TRP A 156 29.34 8.42 -12.67
C TRP A 156 28.88 9.67 -13.46
N PRO A 157 29.63 10.79 -13.35
CA PRO A 157 29.22 12.11 -13.85
C PRO A 157 29.00 12.20 -15.37
#